data_AF-A0A4Y3M380-F1
#
_entry.id   AF-A0A4Y3M380-F1
#
_cell.length_a   1.000
_cell.length_b   1.000
_cell.length_c   1.000
_cell.angle_alpha   90.00
_cell.angle_beta   90.00
_cell.angle_gamma   90.00
#
_symmetry.space_group_name_H-M   'P 1'
#
loop_
_entity.id
_entity.type
_entity.pdbx_description
1 polymer ?
#
loop_
_entity_poly.entity_id
_entity_poly.type
_entity_poly.pdbx_seq_one_letter_code
_entity_poly.pdbx_strand_id
1 'polypeptide(L)'
;MLALSSSAMATPLQDPYGTWTVQGENDAISTLKGTSDQYYTSGLRINWTSGTDNLPRPIAKLNRTLMGDGVQRISIGLQQIIDTPRDTQADNPPQGDRPYAGLLLGTVNLINDTDLSRTVMGIQFGMLGPSGLGRQVQNGFHKAISDTPSTGWGHQLANQPIFQVQAGRIWRLPVLNVYGIHADVLPAISGAAGDYRTYADVATTFRIGQGLDSDFGNATIGPGLDGTDAFRATRPFAWYFYGGVEGQAVGYDVTLQGSTVRPNAPHVDKVWDVGEIHAGVAVMWHGVRLSYSQNWQTAQFQTQKAGLFNYGSLKLSVKF
;
A
#
# COMPACT_ATOMS: atom_id res chain seq x y z
N MET A 1 39.93 14.52 5.35
CA MET A 1 40.12 13.05 5.34
C MET A 1 38.97 12.47 6.18
N LEU A 2 37.82 12.21 5.54
CA LEU A 2 36.65 11.64 6.21
C LEU A 2 36.87 10.14 6.33
N ALA A 3 37.16 9.68 7.55
CA ALA A 3 37.21 8.27 7.84
C ALA A 3 35.79 7.69 7.70
N LEU A 4 35.57 6.94 6.62
CA LEU A 4 34.47 5.98 6.53
C LEU A 4 34.75 4.89 7.56
N SER A 5 34.30 5.09 8.79
CA SER A 5 34.21 4.01 9.76
C SER A 5 33.24 2.98 9.20
N SER A 6 33.75 1.82 8.79
CA SER A 6 32.92 0.63 8.57
C SER A 6 32.30 0.26 9.90
N SER A 7 31.09 0.77 10.17
CA SER A 7 30.26 0.26 11.25
C SER A 7 29.99 -1.20 10.93
N ALA A 8 30.56 -2.09 11.73
CA ALA A 8 30.13 -3.47 11.79
C ALA A 8 28.60 -3.46 11.83
N MET A 9 27.95 -4.05 10.83
CA MET A 9 26.49 -4.10 10.79
C MET A 9 26.05 -4.92 12.00
N ALA A 10 25.57 -4.22 13.03
CA ALA A 10 24.93 -4.88 14.15
C ALA A 10 23.76 -5.70 13.60
N THR A 11 23.58 -6.92 14.11
CA THR A 11 22.37 -7.67 13.82
C THR A 11 21.19 -6.82 14.27
N PRO A 12 20.22 -6.53 13.38
CA PRO A 12 19.07 -5.71 13.74
C PRO A 12 18.37 -6.27 14.98
N LEU A 13 17.85 -5.38 15.83
CA LEU A 13 17.07 -5.78 17.00
C LEU A 13 15.96 -6.76 16.62
N GLN A 14 16.01 -7.91 17.27
CA GLN A 14 15.02 -8.98 17.19
C GLN A 14 13.72 -8.57 17.90
N ASP A 15 12.62 -9.16 17.47
CA ASP A 15 11.27 -8.83 17.92
C ASP A 15 10.40 -10.10 17.83
N PRO A 16 10.18 -10.79 18.96
CA PRO A 16 9.56 -12.11 18.95
C PRO A 16 8.05 -12.07 18.69
N TYR A 17 7.43 -10.89 18.72
CA TYR A 17 5.98 -10.73 18.68
C TYR A 17 5.44 -10.70 17.25
N GLY A 18 4.28 -11.32 17.07
CA GLY A 18 3.50 -11.17 15.84
C GLY A 18 2.85 -9.79 15.78
N THR A 19 2.36 -9.40 14.62
CA THR A 19 1.61 -8.15 14.44
C THR A 19 0.37 -8.39 13.60
N TRP A 20 -0.79 -8.00 14.10
CA TRP A 20 -2.01 -7.85 13.31
C TRP A 20 -2.16 -6.41 12.86
N THR A 21 -2.56 -6.21 11.62
CA THR A 21 -2.78 -4.89 11.04
C THR A 21 -4.12 -4.82 10.36
N VAL A 22 -4.85 -3.73 10.59
CA VAL A 22 -6.05 -3.34 9.85
C VAL A 22 -5.81 -1.97 9.26
N GLN A 23 -6.08 -1.82 7.97
CA GLN A 23 -5.91 -0.58 7.23
C GLN A 23 -7.16 -0.31 6.40
N GLY A 24 -7.67 0.91 6.50
CA GLY A 24 -8.79 1.41 5.70
C GLY A 24 -8.38 2.66 4.96
N GLU A 25 -8.69 2.71 3.67
CA GLU A 25 -8.45 3.84 2.79
C GLU A 25 -9.75 4.25 2.12
N ASN A 26 -9.98 5.56 2.04
CA ASN A 26 -11.21 6.08 1.44
C ASN A 26 -11.02 7.53 0.98
N ASP A 27 -11.60 7.86 -0.16
CA ASP A 27 -11.55 9.18 -0.81
C ASP A 27 -12.55 10.20 -0.23
N ALA A 28 -13.59 9.75 0.47
CA ALA A 28 -14.51 10.64 1.18
C ALA A 28 -13.90 11.27 2.45
N ILE A 29 -12.86 10.65 3.04
CA ILE A 29 -12.21 11.17 4.26
C ILE A 29 -11.55 12.55 4.02
N SER A 30 -11.19 12.86 2.78
CA SER A 30 -10.36 14.01 2.43
C SER A 30 -11.09 15.13 1.67
N THR A 31 -12.37 14.95 1.32
CA THR A 31 -13.16 15.94 0.57
C THR A 31 -14.08 16.76 1.48
N LEU A 32 -13.68 18.00 1.80
CA LEU A 32 -14.42 18.89 2.71
C LEU A 32 -15.76 19.43 2.16
N LYS A 33 -16.15 19.14 0.92
CA LYS A 33 -17.51 19.37 0.37
C LYS A 33 -17.79 18.42 -0.80
N GLY A 34 -18.74 17.48 -0.62
CA GLY A 34 -19.24 16.58 -1.66
C GLY A 34 -18.49 15.24 -1.68
N THR A 35 -19.11 14.22 -1.08
CA THR A 35 -18.59 12.86 -0.81
C THR A 35 -17.95 12.24 -2.04
N SER A 36 -16.62 12.10 -2.04
CA SER A 36 -15.92 11.40 -3.12
C SER A 36 -16.15 9.90 -2.96
N ASP A 37 -16.74 9.29 -3.99
CA ASP A 37 -16.86 7.85 -4.25
C ASP A 37 -16.43 7.59 -5.70
N GLN A 38 -15.25 8.08 -6.08
CA GLN A 38 -14.79 8.07 -7.47
C GLN A 38 -13.36 7.58 -7.56
N TYR A 39 -13.04 6.97 -8.69
CA TYR A 39 -11.72 6.43 -8.95
C TYR A 39 -11.35 5.38 -7.92
N TYR A 40 -10.32 5.58 -7.11
CA TYR A 40 -9.99 4.68 -6.02
C TYR A 40 -10.86 5.00 -4.80
N THR A 41 -12.03 4.36 -4.71
CA THR A 41 -13.03 4.71 -3.69
C THR A 41 -12.71 4.13 -2.32
N SER A 42 -12.25 2.88 -2.29
CA SER A 42 -12.04 2.21 -1.02
C SER A 42 -11.00 1.11 -1.10
N GLY A 43 -10.16 1.06 -0.06
CA GLY A 43 -9.25 -0.03 0.21
C GLY A 43 -9.45 -0.53 1.63
N LEU A 44 -9.56 -1.85 1.81
CA LEU A 44 -9.56 -2.48 3.13
C LEU A 44 -8.52 -3.58 3.14
N ARG A 45 -7.65 -3.60 4.15
CA ARG A 45 -6.61 -4.62 4.30
C ARG A 45 -6.56 -5.13 5.74
N ILE A 46 -6.49 -6.45 5.86
CA ILE A 46 -6.19 -7.17 7.10
C ILE A 46 -4.92 -7.97 6.86
N ASN A 47 -3.92 -7.80 7.71
CA ASN A 47 -2.61 -8.41 7.51
C ASN A 47 -2.05 -8.94 8.83
N TRP A 48 -1.44 -10.12 8.76
CA TRP A 48 -0.64 -10.70 9.82
C TRP A 48 0.82 -10.70 9.43
N THR A 49 1.71 -10.32 10.34
CA THR A 49 3.16 -10.44 10.16
C THR A 49 3.77 -11.20 11.32
N SER A 50 4.70 -12.10 11.02
CA SER A 50 5.41 -12.90 12.02
C SER A 50 6.36 -12.06 12.88
N GLY A 51 6.72 -12.60 14.04
CA GLY A 51 7.94 -12.21 14.74
C GLY A 51 9.19 -12.52 13.91
N THR A 52 10.34 -12.03 14.37
CA THR A 52 11.62 -12.12 13.67
C THR A 52 12.19 -13.54 13.67
N ASP A 53 12.79 -13.92 12.54
CA ASP A 53 13.55 -15.17 12.35
C ASP A 53 12.80 -16.45 12.75
N ASN A 54 11.47 -16.42 12.63
CA ASN A 54 10.58 -17.54 12.94
C ASN A 54 10.07 -18.27 11.68
N LEU A 55 10.78 -18.14 10.54
CA LEU A 55 10.37 -18.77 9.29
C LEU A 55 10.84 -20.23 9.23
N PRO A 56 10.04 -21.16 8.64
CA PRO A 56 10.50 -22.51 8.35
C PRO A 56 11.80 -22.49 7.52
N ARG A 57 12.73 -23.40 7.84
CA ARG A 57 14.09 -23.43 7.25
C ARG A 57 14.13 -23.26 5.71
N PRO A 58 13.27 -23.93 4.90
CA PRO A 58 13.29 -23.74 3.46
C PRO A 58 12.97 -22.30 3.03
N ILE A 59 11.99 -21.68 3.69
CA ILE A 59 11.56 -20.31 3.42
C ILE A 59 12.64 -19.33 3.89
N ALA A 60 13.23 -19.58 5.06
CA ALA A 60 14.31 -18.75 5.58
C ALA A 60 15.56 -18.76 4.67
N LYS A 61 15.89 -19.94 4.12
CA LYS A 61 16.98 -20.10 3.13
C LYS A 61 16.66 -19.36 1.83
N LEU A 62 15.42 -19.46 1.34
CA LEU A 62 14.99 -18.75 0.13
C LEU A 62 15.08 -17.23 0.33
N ASN A 63 14.54 -16.70 1.44
CA ASN A 63 14.61 -15.30 1.81
C ASN A 63 16.07 -14.79 1.79
N ARG A 64 16.98 -15.51 2.47
CA ARG A 64 18.40 -15.17 2.51
C ARG A 64 19.06 -15.22 1.13
N THR A 65 18.71 -16.21 0.31
CA THR A 65 19.27 -16.35 -1.04
C THR A 65 18.85 -15.19 -1.95
N LEU A 66 17.62 -14.72 -1.81
CA LEU A 66 17.08 -13.65 -2.65
C LEU A 66 17.47 -12.25 -2.17
N MET A 67 17.56 -12.03 -0.86
CA MET A 67 17.65 -10.69 -0.26
C MET A 67 18.92 -10.45 0.57
N GLY A 68 19.73 -11.49 0.82
CA GLY A 68 20.94 -11.43 1.63
C GLY A 68 20.69 -11.62 3.13
N ASP A 69 21.72 -11.32 3.91
CA ASP A 69 21.65 -11.41 5.37
C ASP A 69 20.82 -10.28 5.96
N GLY A 70 20.01 -10.62 6.95
CA GLY A 70 19.09 -9.72 7.61
C GLY A 70 18.09 -10.49 8.47
N VAL A 71 17.31 -9.75 9.24
CA VAL A 71 16.25 -10.28 10.08
C VAL A 71 15.01 -10.53 9.22
N GLN A 72 14.47 -11.74 9.30
CA GLN A 72 13.45 -12.20 8.39
C GLN A 72 12.06 -12.19 9.03
N ARG A 73 11.05 -11.82 8.25
CA ARG A 73 9.63 -11.98 8.61
C ARG A 73 8.84 -12.51 7.41
N ILE A 74 7.69 -13.12 7.69
CA ILE A 74 6.67 -13.43 6.69
C ILE A 74 5.41 -12.64 7.02
N SER A 75 4.76 -12.10 5.99
CA SER A 75 3.47 -11.42 6.09
C SER A 75 2.44 -12.13 5.23
N ILE A 76 1.23 -12.26 5.73
CA ILE A 76 0.10 -12.85 5.03
C ILE A 76 -1.09 -11.91 5.22
N GLY A 77 -1.69 -11.46 4.14
CA GLY A 77 -2.80 -10.52 4.18
C GLY A 77 -3.94 -10.87 3.23
N LEU A 78 -5.05 -10.19 3.45
CA LEU A 78 -6.21 -10.13 2.59
C LEU A 78 -6.58 -8.66 2.41
N GLN A 79 -6.75 -8.23 1.17
CA GLN A 79 -7.15 -6.86 0.85
C GLN A 79 -8.26 -6.82 -0.19
N GLN A 80 -9.17 -5.87 -0.04
CA GLN A 80 -10.17 -5.52 -1.03
C GLN A 80 -9.89 -4.12 -1.57
N ILE A 81 -9.97 -3.96 -2.88
CA ILE A 81 -9.86 -2.68 -3.58
C ILE A 81 -11.13 -2.47 -4.37
N ILE A 82 -11.70 -1.28 -4.28
CA ILE A 82 -12.93 -0.87 -4.94
C ILE A 82 -12.65 0.38 -5.76
N ASP A 83 -12.82 0.25 -7.06
CA ASP A 83 -12.75 1.33 -8.00
C ASP A 83 -14.11 1.61 -8.66
N THR A 84 -14.42 2.89 -8.84
CA THR A 84 -15.67 3.34 -9.49
C THR A 84 -15.39 4.43 -10.53
N PRO A 85 -16.27 4.57 -11.54
CA PRO A 85 -16.35 5.79 -12.33
C PRO A 85 -16.73 6.99 -11.45
N ARG A 86 -16.55 8.19 -11.97
CA ARG A 86 -16.91 9.43 -11.28
C ARG A 86 -18.41 9.58 -11.03
N ASP A 87 -19.23 9.19 -11.99
CA ASP A 87 -20.69 9.23 -11.84
C ASP A 87 -21.20 7.88 -11.36
N THR A 88 -21.39 7.74 -10.04
CA THR A 88 -21.85 6.49 -9.43
C THR A 88 -23.34 6.22 -9.61
N GLN A 89 -24.09 7.23 -10.06
CA GLN A 89 -25.53 7.16 -10.28
C GLN A 89 -25.89 6.88 -11.74
N ALA A 90 -24.90 6.85 -12.63
CA ALA A 90 -25.07 6.37 -14.00
C ALA A 90 -25.19 4.85 -14.03
N ASP A 91 -26.39 4.35 -14.36
CA ASP A 91 -26.66 2.90 -14.49
C ASP A 91 -25.74 2.23 -15.51
N ASN A 92 -25.46 2.91 -16.63
CA ASN A 92 -24.45 2.52 -17.60
C ASN A 92 -23.31 3.56 -17.61
N PRO A 93 -22.13 3.24 -17.06
CA PRO A 93 -21.01 4.15 -16.97
C PRO A 93 -20.55 4.67 -18.34
N PRO A 94 -20.11 5.93 -18.44
CA PRO A 94 -19.57 6.47 -19.69
C PRO A 94 -18.28 5.76 -20.09
N GLN A 95 -18.11 5.48 -21.40
CA GLN A 95 -16.91 4.81 -21.93
C GLN A 95 -15.60 5.57 -21.72
N GLY A 96 -15.67 6.89 -21.51
CA GLY A 96 -14.51 7.73 -21.23
C GLY A 96 -14.13 7.82 -19.75
N ASP A 97 -14.69 6.96 -18.90
CA ASP A 97 -14.38 6.93 -17.47
C ASP A 97 -14.02 5.52 -17.03
N ARG A 98 -13.32 5.39 -15.91
CA ARG A 98 -12.80 4.09 -15.50
C ARG A 98 -13.94 3.10 -15.23
N PRO A 99 -13.77 1.81 -15.55
CA PRO A 99 -14.73 0.78 -15.18
C PRO A 99 -14.92 0.66 -13.66
N TYR A 100 -16.11 0.19 -13.25
CA TYR A 100 -16.24 -0.39 -11.91
C TYR A 100 -15.35 -1.64 -11.80
N ALA A 101 -14.58 -1.73 -10.72
CA ALA A 101 -13.77 -2.89 -10.41
C ALA A 101 -13.80 -3.19 -8.92
N GLY A 102 -14.09 -4.44 -8.57
CA GLY A 102 -13.83 -4.98 -7.23
C GLY A 102 -12.70 -5.98 -7.33
N LEU A 103 -11.66 -5.83 -6.51
CA LEU A 103 -10.62 -6.83 -6.34
C LEU A 103 -10.64 -7.36 -4.92
N LEU A 104 -10.49 -8.67 -4.77
CA LEU A 104 -10.20 -9.32 -3.50
C LEU A 104 -8.92 -10.13 -3.67
N LEU A 105 -7.86 -9.73 -2.96
CA LEU A 105 -6.51 -10.23 -3.14
C LEU A 105 -5.94 -10.75 -1.81
N GLY A 106 -5.40 -11.96 -1.83
CA GLY A 106 -4.49 -12.46 -0.81
C GLY A 106 -3.06 -12.03 -1.11
N THR A 107 -2.29 -11.72 -0.07
CA THR A 107 -0.88 -11.32 -0.17
C THR A 107 0.00 -12.24 0.67
N VAL A 108 1.17 -12.63 0.14
CA VAL A 108 2.21 -13.35 0.89
C VAL A 108 3.54 -12.68 0.61
N ASN A 109 4.14 -12.10 1.64
CA ASN A 109 5.38 -11.33 1.54
C ASN A 109 6.47 -11.90 2.45
N LEU A 110 7.66 -12.02 1.90
CA LEU A 110 8.90 -12.23 2.65
C LEU A 110 9.56 -10.87 2.87
N ILE A 111 9.89 -10.58 4.13
CA ILE A 111 10.52 -9.33 4.55
C ILE A 111 11.93 -9.66 5.04
N ASN A 112 12.90 -8.83 4.67
CA ASN A 112 14.28 -8.91 5.13
C ASN A 112 14.75 -7.51 5.58
N ASP A 113 15.08 -7.40 6.85
CA ASP A 113 15.49 -6.15 7.49
C ASP A 113 16.98 -6.15 7.81
N THR A 114 17.63 -5.02 7.52
CA THR A 114 18.84 -4.57 8.18
C THR A 114 18.51 -3.35 9.04
N ASP A 115 19.48 -2.77 9.73
CA ASP A 115 19.24 -1.51 10.44
C ASP A 115 18.97 -0.32 9.51
N LEU A 116 19.39 -0.42 8.24
CA LEU A 116 19.33 0.68 7.27
C LEU A 116 18.54 0.34 6.01
N SER A 117 17.93 -0.84 5.90
CA SER A 117 17.06 -1.16 4.77
C SER A 117 16.04 -2.23 5.10
N ARG A 118 14.90 -2.16 4.41
CA ARG A 118 13.93 -3.26 4.33
C ARG A 118 13.76 -3.66 2.88
N THR A 119 13.88 -4.95 2.59
CA THR A 119 13.55 -5.55 1.30
C THR A 119 12.32 -6.41 1.46
N VAL A 120 11.40 -6.31 0.51
CA VAL A 120 10.17 -7.11 0.46
C VAL A 120 10.10 -7.79 -0.89
N MET A 121 9.77 -9.09 -0.89
CA MET A 121 9.43 -9.84 -2.09
C MET A 121 8.21 -10.68 -1.80
N GLY A 122 7.26 -10.76 -2.73
CA GLY A 122 6.03 -11.47 -2.47
C GLY A 122 5.18 -11.70 -3.70
N ILE A 123 4.01 -12.23 -3.44
CA ILE A 123 2.98 -12.51 -4.43
C ILE A 123 1.66 -11.92 -3.96
N GLN A 124 0.84 -11.52 -4.92
CA GLN A 124 -0.59 -11.29 -4.72
C GLN A 124 -1.37 -12.22 -5.62
N PHE A 125 -2.49 -12.72 -5.14
CA PHE A 125 -3.38 -13.57 -5.92
C PHE A 125 -4.83 -13.37 -5.48
N GLY A 126 -5.79 -13.60 -6.36
CA GLY A 126 -7.19 -13.44 -5.98
C GLY A 126 -8.12 -13.30 -7.17
N MET A 127 -9.10 -12.43 -7.05
CA MET A 127 -10.15 -12.27 -8.06
C MET A 127 -10.44 -10.78 -8.32
N LEU A 128 -10.46 -10.42 -9.60
CA LEU A 128 -11.11 -9.21 -10.12
C LEU A 128 -12.60 -9.52 -10.42
N GLY A 129 -13.46 -8.51 -10.34
CA GLY A 129 -14.86 -8.52 -10.81
C GLY A 129 -15.89 -8.79 -9.71
N PRO A 130 -17.09 -9.32 -10.03
CA PRO A 130 -18.12 -9.60 -9.04
C PRO A 130 -17.67 -10.47 -7.85
N SER A 131 -16.74 -11.38 -8.06
CA SER A 131 -16.12 -12.21 -7.01
C SER A 131 -15.15 -11.44 -6.12
N GLY A 132 -14.73 -10.24 -6.50
CA GLY A 132 -14.02 -9.29 -5.65
C GLY A 132 -14.93 -8.57 -4.64
N LEU A 133 -16.25 -8.77 -4.71
CA LEU A 133 -17.26 -8.30 -3.76
C LEU A 133 -17.38 -6.78 -3.58
N GLY A 134 -16.91 -5.98 -4.55
CA GLY A 134 -16.92 -4.52 -4.46
C GLY A 134 -18.33 -3.94 -4.28
N ARG A 135 -19.30 -4.39 -5.09
CA ARG A 135 -20.72 -3.99 -4.99
C ARG A 135 -21.30 -4.24 -3.60
N GLN A 136 -21.05 -5.44 -3.06
CA GLN A 136 -21.63 -5.90 -1.81
C GLN A 136 -21.10 -5.09 -0.64
N VAL A 137 -19.79 -4.82 -0.63
CA VAL A 137 -19.15 -4.04 0.42
C VAL A 137 -19.53 -2.56 0.30
N GLN A 138 -19.39 -1.95 -0.89
CA GLN A 138 -19.72 -0.54 -1.08
C GLN A 138 -21.21 -0.26 -0.78
N ASN A 139 -22.13 -0.91 -1.48
CA ASN A 139 -23.57 -0.63 -1.28
C ASN A 139 -24.06 -1.15 0.08
N GLY A 140 -23.41 -2.15 0.68
CA GLY A 140 -23.67 -2.59 2.04
C GLY A 140 -23.29 -1.53 3.08
N PHE A 141 -22.11 -0.91 2.92
CA PHE A 141 -21.65 0.20 3.74
C PHE A 141 -22.55 1.43 3.55
N HIS A 142 -22.85 1.83 2.32
CA HIS A 142 -23.74 2.96 2.02
C HIS A 142 -25.09 2.76 2.71
N LYS A 143 -25.67 1.57 2.62
CA LYS A 143 -26.90 1.23 3.33
C LYS A 143 -26.76 1.36 4.86
N ALA A 144 -25.64 0.93 5.43
CA ALA A 144 -25.40 1.00 6.88
C ALA A 144 -25.32 2.44 7.39
N ILE A 145 -24.80 3.37 6.59
CA ILE A 145 -24.68 4.79 6.93
C ILE A 145 -25.81 5.66 6.34
N SER A 146 -26.82 5.04 5.72
CA SER A 146 -27.94 5.73 5.03
C SER A 146 -27.51 6.63 3.87
N ASP A 147 -26.47 6.24 3.16
CA ASP A 147 -26.01 6.88 1.92
C ASP A 147 -26.59 6.19 0.66
N THR A 148 -26.50 6.87 -0.48
CA THR A 148 -27.05 6.44 -1.77
C THR A 148 -26.19 5.31 -2.36
N PRO A 149 -26.78 4.17 -2.75
CA PRO A 149 -26.01 3.09 -3.38
C PRO A 149 -25.55 3.47 -4.79
N SER A 150 -24.41 2.92 -5.21
CA SER A 150 -23.95 3.00 -6.60
C SER A 150 -24.77 2.06 -7.49
N THR A 151 -25.26 2.56 -8.63
CA THR A 151 -26.19 1.81 -9.49
C THR A 151 -25.49 1.10 -10.66
N GLY A 152 -24.31 1.58 -11.06
CA GLY A 152 -23.55 1.07 -12.22
C GLY A 152 -22.84 -0.28 -12.06
N TRP A 153 -22.87 -0.90 -10.87
CA TRP A 153 -22.16 -2.18 -10.59
C TRP A 153 -22.54 -3.36 -11.48
N GLY A 154 -23.66 -3.28 -12.21
CA GLY A 154 -24.03 -4.26 -13.24
C GLY A 154 -23.08 -4.29 -14.45
N HIS A 155 -22.34 -3.20 -14.68
CA HIS A 155 -21.41 -3.01 -15.81
C HIS A 155 -19.93 -3.12 -15.39
N GLN A 156 -19.65 -3.65 -14.20
CA GLN A 156 -18.28 -3.81 -13.71
C GLN A 156 -17.45 -4.80 -14.55
N LEU A 157 -16.13 -4.73 -14.41
CA LEU A 157 -15.21 -5.71 -14.98
C LEU A 157 -15.59 -7.13 -14.56
N ALA A 158 -15.45 -8.07 -15.49
CA ALA A 158 -15.83 -9.45 -15.25
C ALA A 158 -14.87 -10.20 -14.33
N ASN A 159 -15.34 -11.36 -13.84
CA ASN A 159 -14.50 -12.26 -13.06
C ASN A 159 -13.25 -12.68 -13.82
N GLN A 160 -12.09 -12.41 -13.22
CA GLN A 160 -10.79 -12.86 -13.69
C GLN A 160 -9.93 -13.23 -12.48
N PRO A 161 -9.35 -14.44 -12.44
CA PRO A 161 -8.30 -14.76 -11.47
C PRO A 161 -7.12 -13.82 -11.65
N ILE A 162 -6.55 -13.39 -10.53
CA ILE A 162 -5.40 -12.51 -10.48
C ILE A 162 -4.21 -13.24 -9.89
N PHE A 163 -3.04 -13.02 -10.47
CA PHE A 163 -1.74 -13.38 -9.94
C PHE A 163 -0.68 -12.34 -10.35
N GLN A 164 0.09 -11.86 -9.37
CA GLN A 164 1.25 -11.02 -9.63
C GLN A 164 2.38 -11.28 -8.63
N VAL A 165 3.61 -11.02 -9.07
CA VAL A 165 4.78 -10.96 -8.20
C VAL A 165 5.11 -9.51 -7.91
N GLN A 166 5.66 -9.25 -6.73
CA GLN A 166 6.07 -7.91 -6.33
C GLN A 166 7.42 -7.94 -5.60
N ALA A 167 8.17 -6.87 -5.75
CA ALA A 167 9.41 -6.66 -5.02
C ALA A 167 9.62 -5.17 -4.75
N GLY A 168 10.30 -4.88 -3.64
CA GLY A 168 10.68 -3.52 -3.33
C GLY A 168 11.79 -3.47 -2.30
N ARG A 169 12.47 -2.32 -2.25
CA ARG A 169 13.46 -2.02 -1.24
C ARG A 169 13.36 -0.57 -0.83
N ILE A 170 13.42 -0.35 0.48
CA ILE A 170 13.51 0.96 1.11
C ILE A 170 14.82 1.02 1.89
N TRP A 171 15.50 2.16 1.80
CA TRP A 171 16.70 2.45 2.57
C TRP A 171 16.38 3.51 3.61
N ARG A 172 17.11 3.52 4.72
CA ARG A 172 17.06 4.57 5.73
C ARG A 172 18.35 5.34 5.70
N LEU A 173 18.25 6.65 5.52
CA LEU A 173 19.36 7.60 5.58
C LEU A 173 19.14 8.53 6.78
N PRO A 174 19.73 8.25 7.95
CA PRO A 174 19.66 9.15 9.09
C PRO A 174 20.32 10.48 8.75
N VAL A 175 19.62 11.59 8.99
CA VAL A 175 20.10 12.95 8.66
C VAL A 175 20.44 13.74 9.91
N LEU A 176 19.59 13.65 10.94
CA LEU A 176 19.70 14.48 12.14
C LEU A 176 19.42 13.66 13.40
N ASN A 177 20.16 13.94 14.46
CA ASN A 177 19.83 13.56 15.82
C ASN A 177 20.22 14.70 16.76
N VAL A 178 19.23 15.46 17.24
CA VAL A 178 19.44 16.62 18.13
C VAL A 178 18.41 16.57 19.25
N TYR A 179 18.89 16.55 20.50
CA TYR A 179 18.05 16.49 21.71
C TYR A 179 16.97 15.38 21.69
N GLY A 180 17.28 14.23 21.07
CA GLY A 180 16.38 13.09 20.99
C GLY A 180 15.26 13.23 19.96
N ILE A 181 15.27 14.28 19.13
CA ILE A 181 14.52 14.38 17.87
C ILE A 181 15.43 13.93 16.73
N HIS A 182 14.93 13.01 15.92
CA HIS A 182 15.61 12.44 14.77
C HIS A 182 14.94 12.92 13.48
N ALA A 183 15.71 12.98 12.41
CA ALA A 183 15.18 13.06 11.06
C ALA A 183 15.90 12.07 10.14
N ASP A 184 15.16 11.47 9.22
CA ASP A 184 15.72 10.59 8.19
C ASP A 184 15.03 10.78 6.83
N VAL A 185 15.69 10.26 5.80
CA VAL A 185 15.14 10.13 4.46
C VAL A 185 15.03 8.64 4.13
N LEU A 186 13.90 8.26 3.59
CA LEU A 186 13.61 6.92 3.14
C LEU A 186 13.41 6.88 1.61
N PRO A 187 14.49 6.82 0.82
CA PRO A 187 14.35 6.51 -0.60
C PRO A 187 13.89 5.05 -0.76
N ALA A 188 13.08 4.78 -1.76
CA ALA A 188 12.56 3.46 -2.06
C ALA A 188 12.40 3.24 -3.57
N ILE A 189 12.46 1.97 -3.96
CA ILE A 189 12.09 1.48 -5.28
C ILE A 189 11.23 0.24 -5.12
N SER A 190 10.17 0.13 -5.90
CA SER A 190 9.33 -1.06 -5.95
C SER A 190 8.77 -1.31 -7.35
N GLY A 191 8.15 -2.47 -7.52
CA GLY A 191 7.40 -2.80 -8.71
C GLY A 191 6.68 -4.11 -8.57
N ALA A 192 5.73 -4.33 -9.47
CA ALA A 192 5.02 -5.57 -9.62
C ALA A 192 4.90 -5.95 -11.09
N ALA A 193 4.74 -7.24 -11.35
CA ALA A 193 4.47 -7.77 -12.67
C ALA A 193 3.49 -8.94 -12.58
N GLY A 194 2.49 -8.92 -13.45
CA GLY A 194 1.42 -9.91 -13.47
C GLY A 194 0.19 -9.40 -14.22
N ASP A 195 -0.93 -10.04 -13.98
CA ASP A 195 -2.20 -9.76 -14.66
C ASP A 195 -3.11 -8.76 -13.91
N TYR A 196 -2.67 -8.25 -12.76
CA TYR A 196 -3.30 -7.11 -12.07
C TYR A 196 -2.67 -5.79 -12.48
N ARG A 197 -1.47 -5.47 -11.99
CA ARG A 197 -0.70 -4.29 -12.43
C ARG A 197 0.74 -4.68 -12.78
N THR A 198 1.25 -4.10 -13.86
CA THR A 198 2.69 -4.14 -14.17
C THR A 198 3.22 -2.73 -14.13
N TYR A 199 4.10 -2.45 -13.16
CA TYR A 199 4.65 -1.12 -12.92
C TYR A 199 6.00 -1.19 -12.21
N ALA A 200 6.72 -0.08 -12.26
CA ALA A 200 7.83 0.21 -11.36
C ALA A 200 7.63 1.60 -10.76
N ASP A 201 8.02 1.79 -9.51
CA ASP A 201 7.91 3.07 -8.82
C ASP A 201 9.22 3.42 -8.10
N VAL A 202 9.43 4.73 -7.93
CA VAL A 202 10.45 5.30 -7.07
C VAL A 202 9.81 6.29 -6.12
N ALA A 203 10.16 6.19 -4.85
CA ALA A 203 9.61 7.04 -3.82
C ALA A 203 10.70 7.62 -2.91
N THR A 204 10.42 8.75 -2.28
CA THR A 204 11.26 9.29 -1.21
C THR A 204 10.37 9.90 -0.15
N THR A 205 10.53 9.42 1.09
CA THR A 205 9.80 9.93 2.25
C THR A 205 10.77 10.58 3.24
N PHE A 206 10.46 11.78 3.69
CA PHE A 206 11.17 12.48 4.75
C PHE A 206 10.41 12.31 6.07
N ARG A 207 11.12 12.05 7.16
CA ARG A 207 10.50 11.91 8.48
C ARG A 207 11.21 12.75 9.52
N ILE A 208 10.43 13.24 10.49
CA ILE A 208 10.95 13.90 11.68
C ILE A 208 10.15 13.44 12.90
N GLY A 209 10.84 13.10 13.99
CA GLY A 209 10.19 12.63 15.21
C GLY A 209 11.13 11.86 16.13
N GLN A 210 10.58 10.91 16.87
CA GLN A 210 11.27 10.13 17.89
C GLN A 210 11.05 8.63 17.67
N GLY A 211 12.12 7.84 17.71
CA GLY A 211 12.04 6.40 17.45
C GLY A 211 11.86 6.05 15.96
N LEU A 212 12.49 6.81 15.05
CA LEU A 212 12.44 6.53 13.61
C LEU A 212 13.06 5.16 13.22
N ASP A 213 13.83 4.56 14.11
CA ASP A 213 14.41 3.22 13.99
C ASP A 213 13.41 2.08 14.31
N SER A 214 12.19 2.42 14.71
CA SER A 214 11.10 1.47 14.96
C SER A 214 10.51 0.85 13.70
N ASP A 215 10.50 1.57 12.57
CA ASP A 215 9.87 1.11 11.33
C ASP A 215 10.48 1.74 10.08
N PHE A 216 10.07 1.27 8.90
CA PHE A 216 10.45 1.83 7.61
C PHE A 216 9.33 2.70 7.00
N GLY A 217 8.63 3.47 7.83
CA GLY A 217 7.58 4.38 7.36
C GLY A 217 6.22 3.70 7.19
N ASN A 218 5.29 4.40 6.56
CA ASN A 218 3.91 3.98 6.36
C ASN A 218 3.65 3.68 4.88
N ALA A 219 3.02 2.54 4.56
CA ALA A 219 2.58 2.19 3.22
C ALA A 219 1.05 2.30 3.09
N THR A 220 0.60 2.67 1.90
CA THR A 220 -0.80 2.66 1.43
C THR A 220 -1.16 1.29 0.82
N ILE A 221 -2.44 1.08 0.50
CA ILE A 221 -2.87 -0.09 -0.27
C ILE A 221 -2.70 0.22 -1.76
N GLY A 222 -1.97 -0.64 -2.49
CA GLY A 222 -1.75 -0.47 -3.92
C GLY A 222 -0.26 -0.46 -4.30
N PRO A 223 0.18 0.44 -5.19
CA PRO A 223 1.59 0.60 -5.53
C PRO A 223 2.47 0.90 -4.31
N GLY A 224 3.74 0.54 -4.41
CA GLY A 224 4.72 0.73 -3.35
C GLY A 224 4.99 -0.53 -2.52
N LEU A 225 5.61 -0.34 -1.37
CA LEU A 225 6.15 -1.41 -0.53
C LEU A 225 5.13 -1.98 0.49
N ASP A 226 4.54 -3.13 0.15
CA ASP A 226 3.65 -3.91 1.02
C ASP A 226 4.41 -4.74 2.07
N GLY A 227 4.86 -4.07 3.15
CA GLY A 227 5.55 -4.73 4.27
C GLY A 227 6.05 -3.79 5.36
N THR A 228 5.63 -2.52 5.34
CA THR A 228 6.01 -1.52 6.33
C THR A 228 5.22 -1.65 7.64
N ASP A 229 4.26 -2.58 7.72
CA ASP A 229 3.45 -2.82 8.92
C ASP A 229 4.27 -3.43 10.05
N ALA A 230 5.33 -4.18 9.72
CA ALA A 230 6.27 -4.65 10.71
C ALA A 230 7.01 -3.47 11.35
N PHE A 231 6.78 -3.28 12.65
CA PHE A 231 7.48 -2.31 13.49
C PHE A 231 8.01 -2.98 14.76
N ARG A 232 9.04 -2.40 15.34
CA ARG A 232 9.64 -2.82 16.61
C ARG A 232 9.60 -1.66 17.61
N ALA A 233 9.30 -1.95 18.87
CA ALA A 233 9.37 -0.94 19.92
C ALA A 233 10.85 -0.70 20.27
N THR A 234 11.39 0.48 19.94
CA THR A 234 12.75 0.90 20.35
C THR A 234 12.71 1.81 21.58
N ARG A 235 11.51 2.21 22.00
CA ARG A 235 11.22 3.06 23.15
C ARG A 235 9.74 2.92 23.58
N PRO A 236 9.37 3.38 24.79
CA PRO A 236 7.99 3.30 25.28
C PRO A 236 6.97 4.05 24.41
N PHE A 237 7.42 5.17 23.83
CA PHE A 237 6.61 6.02 22.96
C PHE A 237 7.47 6.51 21.79
N ALA A 238 7.05 6.21 20.56
CA ALA A 238 7.66 6.70 19.34
C ALA A 238 6.59 7.41 18.49
N TRP A 239 7.01 8.41 17.73
CA TRP A 239 6.11 9.16 16.87
C TRP A 239 6.91 9.83 15.76
N TYR A 240 6.26 10.12 14.63
CA TYR A 240 6.85 10.95 13.60
C TYR A 240 5.80 11.60 12.71
N PHE A 241 6.14 12.77 12.20
CA PHE A 241 5.52 13.33 11.00
C PHE A 241 6.33 12.90 9.79
N TYR A 242 5.66 12.76 8.66
CA TYR A 242 6.31 12.43 7.41
C TYR A 242 5.63 13.11 6.23
N GLY A 243 6.41 13.30 5.17
CA GLY A 243 5.95 13.74 3.87
C GLY A 243 6.82 13.14 2.79
N GLY A 244 6.24 12.82 1.64
CA GLY A 244 6.96 12.15 0.57
C GLY A 244 6.37 12.39 -0.80
N VAL A 245 7.12 11.91 -1.78
CA VAL A 245 6.76 11.92 -3.20
C VAL A 245 7.03 10.55 -3.77
N GLU A 246 6.22 10.13 -4.74
CA GLU A 246 6.35 8.89 -5.50
C GLU A 246 6.09 9.16 -6.98
N GLY A 247 6.84 8.49 -7.84
CA GLY A 247 6.61 8.46 -9.27
C GLY A 247 6.53 7.01 -9.78
N GLN A 248 5.48 6.70 -10.51
CA GLN A 248 5.19 5.37 -11.06
C GLN A 248 5.31 5.38 -12.58
N ALA A 249 5.97 4.36 -13.13
CA ALA A 249 5.92 4.00 -14.54
C ALA A 249 4.98 2.78 -14.71
N VAL A 250 3.76 3.02 -15.19
CA VAL A 250 2.69 2.04 -15.33
C VAL A 250 2.67 1.44 -16.74
N GLY A 251 3.09 0.18 -16.83
CA GLY A 251 3.06 -0.61 -18.07
C GLY A 251 1.70 -1.25 -18.34
N TYR A 252 1.00 -1.68 -17.29
CA TYR A 252 -0.31 -2.31 -17.40
C TYR A 252 -1.15 -2.13 -16.12
N ASP A 253 -2.46 -1.96 -16.26
CA ASP A 253 -3.43 -1.97 -15.18
C ASP A 253 -4.77 -2.55 -15.64
N VAL A 254 -5.13 -3.73 -15.13
CA VAL A 254 -6.37 -4.42 -15.51
C VAL A 254 -7.63 -3.65 -15.10
N THR A 255 -7.57 -2.80 -14.06
CA THR A 255 -8.73 -2.01 -13.61
C THR A 255 -9.09 -0.89 -14.57
N LEU A 256 -8.11 -0.45 -15.37
CA LEU A 256 -8.27 0.57 -16.40
C LEU A 256 -8.42 -0.04 -17.78
N GLN A 257 -7.60 -1.03 -18.12
CA GLN A 257 -7.49 -1.59 -19.47
C GLN A 257 -8.43 -2.76 -19.74
N GLY A 258 -9.16 -3.21 -18.72
CA GLY A 258 -10.16 -4.27 -18.83
C GLY A 258 -9.58 -5.68 -18.80
N SER A 259 -10.48 -6.66 -18.64
CA SER A 259 -10.12 -8.08 -18.52
C SER A 259 -9.51 -8.62 -19.82
N THR A 260 -8.44 -9.41 -19.70
CA THR A 260 -7.81 -10.13 -20.83
C THR A 260 -8.64 -11.33 -21.31
N VAL A 261 -9.65 -11.73 -20.54
CA VAL A 261 -10.45 -12.95 -20.78
C VAL A 261 -11.71 -12.66 -21.61
N ARG A 262 -12.18 -11.42 -21.65
CA ARG A 262 -13.41 -11.04 -22.38
C ARG A 262 -13.14 -10.02 -23.48
N PRO A 263 -13.43 -10.34 -24.75
CA PRO A 263 -13.47 -9.34 -25.81
C PRO A 263 -14.48 -8.23 -25.44
N ASN A 264 -14.11 -6.96 -25.68
CA ASN A 264 -14.93 -5.77 -25.40
C ASN A 264 -15.22 -5.48 -23.92
N ALA A 265 -14.31 -5.85 -23.00
CA ALA A 265 -14.40 -5.37 -21.63
C ALA A 265 -14.40 -3.82 -21.58
N PRO A 266 -15.17 -3.19 -20.68
CA PRO A 266 -15.05 -1.75 -20.41
C PRO A 266 -13.59 -1.40 -20.11
N HIS A 267 -13.10 -0.32 -20.69
CA HIS A 267 -11.71 0.10 -20.55
C HIS A 267 -11.55 1.60 -20.82
N VAL A 268 -10.44 2.15 -20.34
CA VAL A 268 -9.94 3.50 -20.63
C VAL A 268 -8.43 3.46 -20.87
N ASP A 269 -7.95 4.43 -21.63
CA ASP A 269 -6.51 4.56 -21.89
C ASP A 269 -5.78 5.11 -20.67
N LYS A 270 -4.89 4.29 -20.10
CA LYS A 270 -4.05 4.70 -18.97
C LYS A 270 -3.08 5.84 -19.35
N VAL A 271 -2.69 6.59 -18.34
CA VAL A 271 -1.47 7.40 -18.33
C VAL A 271 -0.34 6.52 -17.81
N TRP A 272 0.85 6.61 -18.41
CA TRP A 272 1.97 5.73 -18.06
C TRP A 272 2.80 6.29 -16.91
N ASP A 273 2.73 7.59 -16.64
CA ASP A 273 3.44 8.30 -15.59
C ASP A 273 2.47 8.85 -14.54
N VAL A 274 2.44 8.23 -13.37
CA VAL A 274 1.58 8.65 -12.26
C VAL A 274 2.45 9.18 -11.12
N GLY A 275 2.19 10.40 -10.68
CA GLY A 275 2.84 10.99 -9.52
C GLY A 275 1.92 10.98 -8.30
N GLU A 276 2.50 10.76 -7.12
CA GLU A 276 1.82 10.87 -5.84
C GLU A 276 2.65 11.73 -4.88
N ILE A 277 1.95 12.52 -4.07
CA ILE A 277 2.51 13.18 -2.89
C ILE A 277 1.71 12.73 -1.68
N HIS A 278 2.36 12.60 -0.54
CA HIS A 278 1.71 12.16 0.68
C HIS A 278 2.29 12.85 1.91
N ALA A 279 1.46 12.99 2.94
CA ALA A 279 1.87 13.50 4.23
C ALA A 279 1.05 12.87 5.35
N GLY A 280 1.65 12.71 6.52
CA GLY A 280 0.96 12.04 7.61
C GLY A 280 1.69 12.05 8.94
N VAL A 281 1.13 11.27 9.85
CA VAL A 281 1.64 11.07 11.21
C VAL A 281 1.55 9.60 11.60
N ALA A 282 2.52 9.12 12.38
CA ALA A 282 2.46 7.83 13.05
C ALA A 282 2.81 7.98 14.52
N VAL A 283 2.13 7.20 15.36
CA VAL A 283 2.36 7.10 16.79
C VAL A 283 2.44 5.63 17.17
N MET A 284 3.40 5.28 18.01
CA MET A 284 3.62 3.92 18.51
C MET A 284 3.74 3.95 20.03
N TRP A 285 2.95 3.10 20.69
CA TRP A 285 2.87 3.05 22.14
C TRP A 285 2.41 1.68 22.60
N HIS A 286 3.14 1.06 23.54
CA HIS A 286 2.85 -0.27 24.11
C HIS A 286 2.43 -1.35 23.10
N GLY A 287 3.19 -1.50 22.02
CA GLY A 287 2.92 -2.52 21.01
C GLY A 287 1.73 -2.21 20.09
N VAL A 288 1.19 -1.00 20.15
CA VAL A 288 0.22 -0.47 19.20
C VAL A 288 0.90 0.58 18.32
N ARG A 289 0.60 0.58 17.03
CA ARG A 289 0.95 1.63 16.08
C ARG A 289 -0.31 2.13 15.40
N LEU A 290 -0.55 3.43 15.48
CA LEU A 290 -1.60 4.11 14.74
C LEU A 290 -0.96 5.09 13.77
N SER A 291 -1.36 5.06 12.51
CA SER A 291 -0.87 6.01 11.50
C SER A 291 -1.98 6.49 10.59
N TYR A 292 -1.85 7.75 10.18
CA TYR A 292 -2.68 8.36 9.17
C TYR A 292 -1.81 8.89 8.03
N SER A 293 -2.27 8.74 6.79
CA SER A 293 -1.71 9.39 5.59
C SER A 293 -2.81 10.11 4.84
N GLN A 294 -2.51 11.30 4.36
CA GLN A 294 -3.26 11.95 3.29
C GLN A 294 -2.42 11.85 2.01
N ASN A 295 -3.03 11.34 0.95
CA ASN A 295 -2.36 11.11 -0.33
C ASN A 295 -3.04 11.94 -1.41
N TRP A 296 -2.26 12.39 -2.38
CA TRP A 296 -2.74 13.09 -3.57
C TRP A 296 -2.02 12.61 -4.82
N GLN A 297 -2.78 12.29 -5.85
CA GLN A 297 -2.31 11.57 -7.04
C GLN A 297 -2.70 12.31 -8.32
N THR A 298 -1.83 12.24 -9.33
CA THR A 298 -2.12 12.71 -10.69
C THR A 298 -3.13 11.78 -11.38
N ALA A 299 -3.53 12.13 -12.60
CA ALA A 299 -4.41 11.27 -13.38
C ALA A 299 -3.77 9.91 -13.69
N GLN A 300 -4.57 8.84 -13.60
CA GLN A 300 -4.19 7.47 -13.97
C GLN A 300 -4.62 7.11 -15.40
N PHE A 301 -5.53 7.88 -16.01
CA PHE A 301 -6.03 7.66 -17.37
C PHE A 301 -6.34 8.98 -18.10
N GLN A 302 -6.28 8.95 -19.43
CA GLN A 302 -6.24 10.15 -20.28
C GLN A 302 -7.48 11.04 -20.15
N THR A 303 -8.64 10.42 -19.94
CA THR A 303 -9.94 11.10 -19.87
C THR A 303 -10.38 11.38 -18.44
N GLN A 304 -9.50 11.24 -17.44
CA GLN A 304 -9.82 11.48 -16.03
C GLN A 304 -10.17 12.95 -15.78
N LYS A 305 -11.26 13.18 -15.03
CA LYS A 305 -11.81 14.52 -14.78
C LYS A 305 -12.01 14.75 -13.28
N ALA A 306 -10.95 15.17 -12.57
CA ALA A 306 -11.08 15.68 -11.19
C ALA A 306 -9.92 16.56 -10.71
N GLY A 307 -8.94 16.88 -11.56
CA GLY A 307 -7.67 17.45 -11.09
C GLY A 307 -6.88 16.40 -10.29
N LEU A 308 -6.23 16.82 -9.21
CA LEU A 308 -5.45 15.96 -8.33
C LEU A 308 -6.41 15.09 -7.48
N PHE A 309 -6.44 13.79 -7.74
CA PHE A 309 -7.21 12.83 -6.96
C PHE A 309 -6.60 12.69 -5.55
N ASN A 310 -7.39 12.35 -4.53
CA ASN A 310 -6.88 12.27 -3.16
C ASN A 310 -7.69 11.30 -2.30
N TYR A 311 -7.04 10.71 -1.31
CA TYR A 311 -7.65 9.78 -0.37
C TYR A 311 -6.91 9.77 0.97
N GLY A 312 -7.63 9.43 2.04
CA GLY A 312 -7.07 9.23 3.37
C GLY A 312 -6.81 7.75 3.66
N SER A 313 -5.77 7.45 4.44
CA SER A 313 -5.40 6.10 4.87
C SER A 313 -5.23 6.06 6.37
N LEU A 314 -6.03 5.24 7.07
CA LEU A 314 -5.91 5.00 8.51
C LEU A 314 -5.46 3.56 8.74
N LYS A 315 -4.42 3.38 9.55
CA LYS A 315 -3.86 2.07 9.83
C LYS A 315 -3.58 1.86 11.30
N LEU A 316 -4.02 0.71 11.80
CA LEU A 316 -3.79 0.23 13.15
C LEU A 316 -3.03 -1.10 13.11
N SER A 317 -1.87 -1.15 13.76
CA SER A 317 -1.09 -2.37 13.95
C SER A 317 -0.93 -2.68 15.43
N VAL A 318 -1.16 -3.93 15.83
CA VAL A 318 -1.14 -4.37 17.23
C VAL A 318 -0.29 -5.63 17.37
N LYS A 319 0.65 -5.61 18.31
CA LYS A 319 1.49 -6.74 18.68
C LYS A 319 0.77 -7.71 19.61
N PHE A 320 1.12 -8.98 19.53
CA PHE A 320 0.62 -10.05 20.41
C PHE A 320 1.70 -11.11 20.66
#